data_AF-A0A957XLS9-F1
#
_entry.id   AF-A0A957XLS9-F1
#
_cell.length_a   1.000
_cell.length_b   1.000
_cell.length_c   1.000
_cell.angle_alpha   90.00
_cell.angle_beta   90.00
_cell.angle_gamma   90.00
#
_symmetry.space_group_name_H-M   'P 1'
#
loop_
_entity.id
_entity.type
_entity.pdbx_description
1 polymer ?
#
loop_
_entity_poly.entity_id
_entity_poly.type
_entity_poly.pdbx_seq_one_letter_code
_entity_poly.pdbx_strand_id
1 'polypeptide(L)'
;MSASAKIHLLIDHCDRHNLADQLLNLVKEDNPQKYAEFGPSLGPPNLSSRAAGPQRREDERREIERKLRTFYGPLQQRLNRTKTLAVIFRANRPLEFRTLTALLQGEKFTGNDAELVNEIIQLGQEVEELLINEGGTVDDPYLRDLLIKAGTHFRILRMAYDGKLKGEVDRFKEFVFPRELDQAVEDQRQRLKTRLNELVRG
;
A
#
# COMPACT_ATOMS: atom_id res chain seq x y z
N MET A 1 -23.82 24.68 -8.75
CA MET A 1 -23.86 23.25 -9.13
C MET A 1 -23.39 22.42 -7.96
N SER A 2 -24.13 21.39 -7.54
CA SER A 2 -23.70 20.50 -6.45
C SER A 2 -22.50 19.65 -6.88
N ALA A 3 -21.67 19.18 -5.94
CA ALA A 3 -20.56 18.28 -6.23
C ALA A 3 -21.00 17.02 -6.99
N SER A 4 -22.20 16.53 -6.70
CA SER A 4 -22.82 15.41 -7.43
C SER A 4 -23.01 15.68 -8.93
N ALA A 5 -23.30 16.92 -9.33
CA ALA A 5 -23.48 17.30 -10.74
C ALA A 5 -22.13 17.45 -11.47
N LYS A 6 -21.06 17.87 -10.76
CA LYS A 6 -19.70 17.97 -11.31
C LYS A 6 -19.06 16.59 -11.51
N ILE A 7 -19.33 15.64 -10.63
CA ILE A 7 -18.82 14.26 -10.71
C ILE A 7 -19.40 13.54 -11.95
N HIS A 8 -20.70 13.71 -12.23
CA HIS A 8 -21.32 13.11 -13.41
C HIS A 8 -20.75 13.67 -14.73
N LEU A 9 -20.45 14.97 -14.80
CA LEU A 9 -19.83 15.59 -15.97
C LEU A 9 -18.38 15.15 -16.23
N LEU A 10 -17.64 14.78 -15.19
CA LEU A 10 -16.25 14.31 -15.29
C LEU A 10 -16.14 12.85 -15.76
N ILE A 11 -17.16 12.04 -15.47
CA ILE A 11 -17.20 10.62 -15.87
C ILE A 11 -17.47 10.47 -17.38
N ASP A 12 -18.22 11.39 -17.98
CA ASP A 12 -18.61 11.32 -19.41
C ASP A 12 -17.53 11.83 -20.39
N HIS A 13 -16.46 12.50 -19.93
CA HIS A 13 -15.55 13.25 -20.82
C HIS A 13 -14.04 13.18 -20.54
N CYS A 14 -13.50 12.22 -19.78
CA CYS A 14 -12.05 12.19 -19.50
C CYS A 14 -11.36 10.84 -19.65
N ASP A 15 -10.22 10.86 -20.33
CA ASP A 15 -9.22 9.79 -20.39
C ASP A 15 -8.77 9.38 -18.99
N ARG A 16 -8.61 8.07 -18.79
CA ARG A 16 -8.46 7.37 -17.49
C ARG A 16 -7.24 7.77 -16.65
N HIS A 17 -6.40 8.69 -17.10
CA HIS A 17 -5.13 9.03 -16.46
C HIS A 17 -5.15 10.22 -15.50
N ASN A 18 -6.28 10.94 -15.34
CA ASN A 18 -6.34 12.13 -14.47
C ASN A 18 -7.59 12.20 -13.58
N LEU A 19 -8.43 11.16 -13.56
CA LEU A 19 -9.70 11.15 -12.84
C LEU A 19 -9.51 11.12 -11.31
N ALA A 20 -8.49 10.40 -10.83
CA ALA A 20 -8.23 10.25 -9.40
C ALA A 20 -7.83 11.58 -8.73
N ASP A 21 -6.94 12.35 -9.37
CA ASP A 21 -6.46 13.63 -8.85
C ASP A 21 -7.55 14.71 -8.90
N GLN A 22 -8.39 14.69 -9.94
CA GLN A 22 -9.51 15.62 -10.09
C GLN A 22 -10.65 15.34 -9.10
N LEU A 23 -10.95 14.06 -8.84
CA LEU A 23 -11.92 13.67 -7.80
C LEU A 23 -11.41 14.01 -6.40
N LEU A 24 -10.11 13.83 -6.14
CA LEU A 24 -9.51 14.17 -4.85
C LEU A 24 -9.57 15.68 -4.56
N ASN A 25 -9.39 16.54 -5.58
CA ASN A 25 -9.50 17.98 -5.42
C ASN A 25 -10.95 18.44 -5.20
N LEU A 26 -11.92 17.84 -5.89
CA LEU A 26 -13.34 18.15 -5.69
C LEU A 26 -13.85 17.76 -4.30
N VAL A 27 -13.38 16.65 -3.74
CA VAL A 27 -13.75 16.22 -2.38
C VAL A 27 -13.14 17.12 -1.30
N LYS A 28 -11.97 17.71 -1.55
CA LYS A 28 -11.32 18.68 -0.64
C LYS A 28 -12.05 20.03 -0.60
N GLU A 29 -12.63 20.46 -1.72
CA GLU A 29 -13.37 21.73 -1.80
C GLU A 29 -14.72 21.69 -1.07
N ASP A 30 -15.39 20.54 -1.03
CA ASP A 30 -16.77 20.43 -0.52
C ASP A 30 -16.85 20.21 1.01
N ASN A 31 -15.74 19.83 1.67
CA ASN A 31 -15.72 19.68 3.13
C ASN A 31 -14.31 19.84 3.75
N PRO A 32 -13.80 21.08 3.84
CA PRO A 32 -12.45 21.36 4.33
C PRO A 32 -12.24 21.00 5.82
N GLN A 33 -13.31 20.95 6.62
CA GLN A 33 -13.22 20.67 8.05
C GLN A 33 -13.03 19.17 8.37
N LYS A 34 -13.57 18.27 7.53
CA LYS A 34 -13.45 16.81 7.73
C LYS A 34 -12.02 16.28 7.57
N TYR A 35 -11.14 17.05 6.92
CA TYR A 35 -9.72 16.72 6.73
C TYR A 35 -8.77 17.43 7.71
N ALA A 36 -9.27 18.34 8.53
CA ALA A 36 -8.48 19.03 9.55
C ALA A 36 -8.31 18.20 10.85
N GLU A 37 -9.23 17.26 11.12
CA GLU A 37 -9.23 16.45 12.35
C GLU A 37 -8.44 15.13 12.24
N PHE A 38 -7.97 14.76 11.05
CA PHE A 38 -7.12 13.56 10.82
C PHE A 38 -5.66 13.89 10.47
N GLY A 39 -5.21 15.12 10.75
CA GLY A 39 -3.78 15.44 10.68
C GLY A 39 -3.06 14.90 11.91
N PRO A 40 -1.95 14.14 11.80
CA PRO A 40 -1.05 14.03 12.93
C PRO A 40 -0.56 15.43 13.27
N SER A 41 -0.58 15.78 14.56
CA SER A 41 0.03 16.99 15.10
C SER A 41 1.48 17.10 14.59
N LEU A 42 1.67 17.89 13.53
CA LEU A 42 2.97 18.27 13.00
C LEU A 42 3.52 19.39 13.90
N GLY A 43 4.06 19.00 15.04
CA GLY A 43 5.14 19.80 15.61
C GLY A 43 6.28 19.81 14.59
N PRO A 44 6.84 20.98 14.20
CA PRO A 44 8.05 20.98 13.41
C PRO A 44 9.13 20.20 14.17
N PRO A 45 9.94 19.37 13.50
CA PRO A 45 11.08 18.77 14.17
C PRO A 45 11.92 19.92 14.72
N ASN A 46 12.12 19.92 16.04
CA ASN A 46 13.05 20.83 16.71
C ASN A 46 14.47 20.40 16.30
N LEU A 47 14.88 20.82 15.10
CA LEU A 47 16.23 20.70 14.61
C LEU A 47 16.87 22.05 14.82
N SER A 48 17.57 22.17 15.96
CA SER A 48 18.51 23.26 16.18
C SER A 48 19.39 23.37 14.93
N SER A 49 19.32 24.52 14.28
CA SER A 49 20.05 24.87 13.06
C SER A 49 21.55 24.86 13.30
N ARG A 50 22.18 23.71 13.04
CA ARG A 50 23.60 23.62 12.73
C ARG A 50 23.71 23.01 11.35
N ALA A 51 24.22 23.79 10.38
CA ALA A 51 24.47 23.36 9.02
C ALA A 51 25.09 21.95 9.02
N ALA A 52 24.35 20.98 8.48
CA ALA A 52 24.87 19.63 8.31
C ALA A 52 26.05 19.71 7.34
N GLY A 53 27.24 19.34 7.81
CA GLY A 53 28.45 19.37 6.98
C GLY A 53 28.31 18.49 5.73
N PRO A 54 29.14 18.68 4.69
CA PRO A 54 29.08 17.94 3.43
C PRO A 54 28.95 16.41 3.59
N GLN A 55 29.67 15.84 4.56
CA GLN A 55 29.62 14.40 4.85
C GLN A 55 28.23 13.93 5.30
N ARG A 56 27.55 14.68 6.18
CA ARG A 56 26.21 14.29 6.68
C ARG A 56 25.16 14.33 5.58
N ARG A 57 25.26 15.29 4.66
CA ARG A 57 24.37 15.36 3.49
C ARG A 57 24.59 14.18 2.55
N GLU A 58 25.85 13.81 2.33
CA GLU A 58 26.21 12.65 1.52
C GLU A 58 25.71 11.34 2.14
N ASP A 59 25.86 11.17 3.46
CA ASP A 59 25.36 10.00 4.18
C ASP A 59 23.83 9.90 4.11
N GLU A 60 23.12 11.02 4.29
CA GLU A 60 21.66 11.09 4.17
C GLU A 60 21.20 10.75 2.74
N ARG A 61 21.88 11.28 1.72
CA ARG A 61 21.61 10.98 0.31
C ARG A 61 21.72 9.48 0.04
N ARG A 62 22.82 8.86 0.46
CA ARG A 62 23.05 7.42 0.28
C ARG A 62 22.00 6.58 0.98
N GLU A 63 21.59 6.97 2.19
CA GLU A 63 20.56 6.24 2.92
C GLU A 63 19.19 6.34 2.24
N ILE A 64 18.81 7.51 1.75
CA ILE A 64 17.56 7.68 0.98
C ILE A 64 17.58 6.84 -0.29
N GLU A 65 18.66 6.89 -1.07
CA GLU A 65 18.82 6.09 -2.28
C GLU A 65 18.76 4.59 -1.97
N ARG A 66 19.38 4.16 -0.86
CA ARG A 66 19.32 2.78 -0.39
C ARG A 66 17.88 2.39 -0.07
N LYS A 67 17.15 3.14 0.78
CA LYS A 67 15.74 2.86 1.13
C LYS A 67 14.85 2.76 -0.11
N LEU A 68 14.98 3.69 -1.05
CA LEU A 68 14.20 3.70 -2.28
C LEU A 68 14.47 2.45 -3.13
N ARG A 69 15.74 2.05 -3.26
CA ARG A 69 16.17 0.93 -4.10
C ARG A 69 15.91 -0.44 -3.46
N THR A 70 16.18 -0.60 -2.17
CA THR A 70 16.14 -1.91 -1.50
C THR A 70 14.77 -2.23 -0.92
N PHE A 71 13.96 -1.22 -0.55
CA PHE A 71 12.68 -1.44 0.09
C PHE A 71 11.50 -0.91 -0.72
N TYR A 72 11.37 0.41 -0.89
CA TYR A 72 10.14 1.01 -1.42
C TYR A 72 9.84 0.62 -2.87
N GLY A 73 10.85 0.59 -3.75
CA GLY A 73 10.70 0.14 -5.13
C GLY A 73 10.25 -1.32 -5.22
N PRO A 74 11.01 -2.27 -4.66
CA PRO A 74 10.66 -3.69 -4.67
C PRO A 74 9.33 -4.01 -3.99
N LEU A 75 8.99 -3.33 -2.88
CA LEU A 75 7.69 -3.49 -2.21
C LEU A 75 6.55 -3.10 -3.14
N GLN A 76 6.61 -1.90 -3.72
CA GLN A 76 5.56 -1.37 -4.59
C GLN A 76 5.33 -2.26 -5.81
N GLN A 77 6.40 -2.76 -6.43
CA GLN A 77 6.29 -3.68 -7.56
C GLN A 77 5.51 -4.95 -7.20
N ARG A 78 5.81 -5.55 -6.04
CA ARG A 78 5.14 -6.78 -5.59
C ARG A 78 3.68 -6.55 -5.20
N LEU A 79 3.40 -5.46 -4.49
CA LEU A 79 2.02 -5.09 -4.13
C LEU A 79 1.17 -4.86 -5.38
N ASN A 80 1.70 -4.11 -6.36
CA ASN A 80 1.00 -3.86 -7.62
C ASN A 80 0.75 -5.16 -8.41
N ARG A 81 1.76 -6.04 -8.54
CA ARG A 81 1.59 -7.33 -9.23
C ARG A 81 0.52 -8.18 -8.53
N THR A 82 0.57 -8.27 -7.21
CA THR A 82 -0.42 -9.00 -6.40
C THR A 82 -1.83 -8.48 -6.64
N LYS A 83 -2.00 -7.16 -6.63
CA LYS A 83 -3.29 -6.49 -6.90
C LYS A 83 -3.81 -6.81 -8.30
N THR A 84 -2.96 -6.72 -9.32
CA THR A 84 -3.33 -7.05 -10.71
C THR A 84 -3.77 -8.50 -10.85
N LEU A 85 -3.02 -9.44 -10.27
CA LEU A 85 -3.36 -10.86 -10.28
C LEU A 85 -4.67 -11.14 -9.53
N ALA A 86 -4.87 -10.51 -8.38
CA ALA A 86 -6.10 -10.64 -7.60
C ALA A 86 -7.32 -10.11 -8.36
N VAL A 87 -7.18 -9.04 -9.15
CA VAL A 87 -8.23 -8.54 -10.03
C VAL A 87 -8.58 -9.56 -11.12
N ILE A 88 -7.57 -10.12 -11.79
CA ILE A 88 -7.78 -11.14 -12.84
C ILE A 88 -8.47 -12.37 -12.26
N PHE A 89 -7.97 -12.89 -11.14
CA PHE A 89 -8.52 -14.05 -10.45
C PHE A 89 -9.98 -13.85 -10.00
N ARG A 90 -10.35 -12.61 -9.63
CA ARG A 90 -11.71 -12.28 -9.16
C ARG A 90 -12.67 -11.84 -10.26
N ALA A 91 -12.23 -11.69 -11.51
CA ALA A 91 -13.02 -11.09 -12.58
C ALA A 91 -14.38 -11.76 -12.81
N ASN A 92 -14.46 -13.07 -12.65
CA ASN A 92 -15.69 -13.86 -12.87
C ASN A 92 -16.36 -14.32 -11.57
N ARG A 93 -16.04 -13.68 -10.44
CA ARG A 93 -16.53 -14.07 -9.11
C ARG A 93 -17.48 -13.00 -8.56
N PRO A 94 -18.42 -13.35 -7.66
CA PRO A 94 -19.28 -12.37 -7.01
C PRO A 94 -18.48 -11.26 -6.32
N LEU A 95 -19.05 -10.05 -6.20
CA LEU A 95 -18.38 -8.91 -5.57
C LEU A 95 -17.91 -9.24 -4.13
N GLU A 96 -18.73 -9.98 -3.40
CA GLU A 96 -18.48 -10.42 -2.02
C GLU A 96 -17.47 -11.58 -1.91
N PHE A 97 -16.99 -12.13 -3.03
CA PHE A 97 -16.02 -13.22 -2.99
C PHE A 97 -14.73 -12.79 -2.31
N ARG A 98 -14.31 -13.56 -1.29
CA ARG A 98 -13.05 -13.38 -0.56
C ARG A 98 -12.22 -14.66 -0.64
N THR A 99 -11.02 -14.56 -1.20
CA THR A 99 -10.09 -15.68 -1.37
C THR A 99 -9.80 -16.42 -0.05
N LEU A 100 -9.56 -15.69 1.04
CA LEU A 100 -9.31 -16.30 2.34
C LEU A 100 -10.51 -17.12 2.83
N THR A 101 -11.72 -16.58 2.70
CA THR A 101 -12.96 -17.29 3.08
C THR A 101 -13.13 -18.57 2.28
N ALA A 102 -12.95 -18.51 0.97
CA ALA A 102 -13.01 -19.67 0.08
C ALA A 102 -12.02 -20.78 0.51
N LEU A 103 -10.76 -20.41 0.76
CA LEU A 103 -9.73 -21.33 1.21
C LEU A 103 -10.05 -21.96 2.58
N LEU A 104 -10.50 -21.16 3.55
CA LEU A 104 -10.88 -21.66 4.88
C LEU A 104 -12.08 -22.62 4.82
N GLN A 105 -12.98 -22.44 3.86
CA GLN A 105 -14.09 -23.35 3.57
C GLN A 105 -13.67 -24.61 2.80
N GLY A 106 -12.39 -24.71 2.42
CA GLY A 106 -11.83 -25.87 1.72
C GLY A 106 -12.00 -25.84 0.21
N GLU A 107 -12.32 -24.67 -0.39
CA GLU A 107 -12.32 -24.52 -1.85
C GLU A 107 -10.93 -24.84 -2.39
N LYS A 108 -10.89 -25.71 -3.41
CA LYS A 108 -9.67 -26.03 -4.15
C LYS A 108 -9.77 -25.40 -5.52
N PHE A 109 -8.92 -24.40 -5.78
CA PHE A 109 -8.77 -23.83 -7.10
C PHE A 109 -8.08 -24.83 -8.03
N THR A 110 -8.43 -24.81 -9.32
CA THR A 110 -7.88 -25.71 -10.35
C THR A 110 -7.55 -24.93 -11.63
N GLY A 111 -6.72 -25.50 -12.50
CA GLY A 111 -6.32 -24.87 -13.75
C GLY A 111 -5.70 -23.48 -13.54
N ASN A 112 -6.13 -22.51 -14.35
CA ASN A 112 -5.61 -21.14 -14.31
C ASN A 112 -5.81 -20.45 -12.95
N ASP A 113 -6.93 -20.73 -12.26
CA ASP A 113 -7.20 -20.14 -10.95
C ASP A 113 -6.20 -20.63 -9.90
N ALA A 114 -5.78 -21.91 -9.98
CA ALA A 114 -4.76 -22.44 -9.09
C ALA A 114 -3.42 -21.74 -9.29
N GLU A 115 -3.01 -21.53 -10.55
CA GLU A 115 -1.76 -20.84 -10.88
C GLU A 115 -1.78 -19.37 -10.46
N LEU A 116 -2.88 -18.66 -10.67
CA LEU A 116 -3.03 -17.26 -10.25
C LEU A 116 -2.95 -17.13 -8.72
N VAL A 117 -3.63 -18.01 -7.99
CA VAL A 117 -3.59 -18.00 -6.52
C VAL A 117 -2.19 -18.37 -6.03
N ASN A 118 -1.54 -19.36 -6.63
CA ASN A 118 -0.16 -19.73 -6.29
C ASN A 118 0.81 -18.55 -6.46
N GLU A 119 0.75 -17.83 -7.59
CA GLU A 119 1.59 -16.64 -7.82
C GLU A 119 1.30 -15.52 -6.78
N ILE A 120 0.02 -15.30 -6.42
CA ILE A 120 -0.37 -14.35 -5.36
C ILE A 120 0.26 -14.76 -4.02
N ILE A 121 0.25 -16.05 -3.68
CA ILE A 121 0.86 -16.56 -2.45
C ILE A 121 2.38 -16.37 -2.47
N GLN A 122 3.04 -16.66 -3.59
CA GLN A 122 4.48 -16.49 -3.74
C GLN A 122 4.90 -15.02 -3.60
N LEU A 123 4.21 -14.10 -4.29
CA LEU A 123 4.46 -12.67 -4.13
C LEU A 123 4.21 -12.19 -2.70
N GLY A 124 3.17 -12.70 -2.04
CA GLY A 124 2.90 -12.42 -0.63
C GLY A 124 4.06 -12.84 0.28
N GLN A 125 4.63 -14.02 0.02
CA GLN A 125 5.82 -14.49 0.74
C GLN A 125 7.04 -13.59 0.47
N GLU A 126 7.28 -13.17 -0.78
CA GLU A 126 8.36 -12.23 -1.08
C GLU A 126 8.19 -10.88 -0.38
N VAL A 127 6.93 -10.43 -0.21
CA VAL A 127 6.63 -9.24 0.60
C VAL A 127 6.97 -9.49 2.07
N GLU A 128 6.55 -10.63 2.65
CA GLU A 128 6.91 -10.99 4.03
C GLU A 128 8.43 -10.99 4.23
N GLU A 129 9.19 -11.60 3.31
CA GLU A 129 10.65 -11.65 3.34
C GLU A 129 11.28 -10.25 3.25
N LEU A 130 10.74 -9.38 2.39
CA LEU A 130 11.17 -7.99 2.28
C LEU A 130 10.92 -7.21 3.58
N LEU A 131 9.77 -7.41 4.23
CA LEU A 131 9.45 -6.78 5.50
C LEU A 131 10.38 -7.23 6.63
N ILE A 132 10.75 -8.51 6.65
CA ILE A 132 11.68 -9.07 7.66
C ILE A 132 13.08 -8.49 7.46
N ASN A 133 13.57 -8.45 6.22
CA ASN A 133 14.94 -8.07 5.92
C ASN A 133 15.17 -6.56 5.94
N GLU A 134 14.21 -5.78 5.46
CA GLU A 134 14.37 -4.34 5.21
C GLU A 134 13.32 -3.48 5.94
N GLY A 135 12.34 -4.07 6.62
CA GLY A 135 11.26 -3.32 7.30
C GLY A 135 11.75 -2.42 8.44
N GLY A 136 12.91 -2.72 9.03
CA GLY A 136 13.57 -1.86 10.03
C GLY A 136 13.99 -0.49 9.50
N THR A 137 13.97 -0.30 8.18
CA THR A 137 14.34 0.96 7.52
C THR A 137 13.18 1.95 7.41
N VAL A 138 11.97 1.54 7.80
CA VAL A 138 10.76 2.37 7.76
C VAL A 138 10.64 3.18 9.05
N ASP A 139 10.81 4.49 8.95
CA ASP A 139 10.78 5.37 10.14
C ASP A 139 9.36 5.79 10.52
N ASP A 140 8.42 5.75 9.58
CA ASP A 140 7.03 6.17 9.81
C ASP A 140 6.26 5.10 10.60
N PRO A 141 5.77 5.39 11.83
CA PRO A 141 5.09 4.39 12.66
C PRO A 141 3.76 3.91 12.07
N TYR A 142 3.03 4.80 11.39
CA TYR A 142 1.74 4.46 10.79
C TYR A 142 1.93 3.50 9.61
N LEU A 143 2.89 3.79 8.72
CA LEU A 143 3.25 2.88 7.64
C LEU A 143 3.75 1.54 8.20
N ARG A 144 4.54 1.53 9.27
CA ARG A 144 4.97 0.27 9.92
C ARG A 144 3.78 -0.59 10.36
N ASP A 145 2.76 0.00 10.98
CA ASP A 145 1.55 -0.73 11.38
C ASP A 145 0.80 -1.32 10.16
N LEU A 146 0.66 -0.55 9.08
CA LEU A 146 0.06 -1.05 7.84
C LEU A 146 0.86 -2.21 7.22
N LEU A 147 2.19 -2.11 7.22
CA LEU A 147 3.06 -3.17 6.70
C LEU A 147 2.94 -4.46 7.52
N ILE A 148 2.87 -4.35 8.86
CA ILE A 148 2.64 -5.50 9.75
C ILE A 148 1.29 -6.16 9.44
N LYS A 149 0.23 -5.37 9.27
CA LYS A 149 -1.10 -5.88 8.90
C LYS A 149 -1.08 -6.60 7.55
N ALA A 150 -0.41 -6.03 6.55
CA ALA A 150 -0.27 -6.66 5.23
C ALA A 150 0.55 -7.95 5.27
N GLY A 151 1.70 -7.96 5.96
CA GLY A 151 2.50 -9.18 6.15
C GLY A 151 1.70 -10.28 6.84
N THR A 152 0.92 -9.91 7.87
CA THR A 152 0.04 -10.87 8.57
C THR A 152 -1.08 -11.38 7.66
N HIS A 153 -1.65 -10.52 6.82
CA HIS A 153 -2.66 -10.92 5.82
C HIS A 153 -2.09 -11.97 4.84
N PHE A 154 -0.92 -11.72 4.25
CA PHE A 154 -0.28 -12.67 3.35
C PHE A 154 0.06 -13.99 4.05
N ARG A 155 0.56 -13.92 5.28
CA ARG A 155 0.87 -15.10 6.08
C ARG A 155 -0.36 -15.98 6.32
N ILE A 156 -1.48 -15.39 6.74
CA ILE A 156 -2.72 -16.12 6.99
C ILE A 156 -3.28 -16.70 5.70
N LEU A 157 -3.27 -15.94 4.60
CA LEU A 157 -3.71 -16.41 3.29
C LEU A 157 -2.89 -17.63 2.83
N ARG A 158 -1.56 -17.58 2.97
CA ARG A 158 -0.67 -18.71 2.69
C ARG A 158 -0.95 -19.91 3.58
N MET A 159 -1.15 -19.71 4.89
CA MET A 159 -1.47 -20.81 5.79
C MET A 159 -2.81 -21.48 5.44
N ALA A 160 -3.81 -20.72 4.99
CA ALA A 160 -5.06 -21.28 4.49
C ALA A 160 -4.86 -22.03 3.16
N TYR A 161 -4.07 -21.46 2.24
CA TYR A 161 -3.71 -22.11 0.97
C TYR A 161 -2.97 -23.44 1.17
N ASP A 162 -2.00 -23.48 2.08
CA ASP A 162 -1.26 -24.69 2.46
C ASP A 162 -2.13 -25.72 3.22
N GLY A 163 -3.39 -25.38 3.54
CA GLY A 163 -4.28 -26.20 4.35
C GLY A 163 -3.89 -26.31 5.83
N LYS A 164 -2.99 -25.45 6.31
CA LYS A 164 -2.60 -25.33 7.73
C LYS A 164 -3.67 -24.62 8.57
N LEU A 165 -4.47 -23.75 7.94
CA LEU A 165 -5.67 -23.16 8.52
C LEU A 165 -6.91 -23.62 7.74
N LYS A 166 -7.96 -24.03 8.46
CA LYS A 166 -9.25 -24.47 7.90
C LYS A 166 -10.37 -24.11 8.88
N GLY A 167 -11.56 -23.84 8.37
CA GLY A 167 -12.73 -23.50 9.19
C GLY A 167 -12.62 -22.14 9.87
N GLU A 168 -13.41 -21.95 10.94
CA GLU A 168 -13.45 -20.74 11.77
C GLU A 168 -13.58 -19.42 10.97
N VAL A 169 -14.30 -19.44 9.85
CA VAL A 169 -14.39 -18.30 8.91
C VAL A 169 -14.73 -16.99 9.63
N ASP A 170 -15.65 -17.02 10.59
CA ASP A 170 -16.08 -15.85 11.35
C ASP A 170 -14.96 -15.19 12.15
N ARG A 171 -13.96 -15.97 12.60
CA ARG A 171 -12.77 -15.47 13.30
C ARG A 171 -11.87 -14.64 12.38
N PHE A 172 -11.86 -14.95 11.09
CA PHE A 172 -10.98 -14.34 10.09
C PHE A 172 -11.69 -13.29 9.21
N LYS A 173 -12.99 -13.04 9.41
CA LYS A 173 -13.79 -12.15 8.55
C LYS A 173 -13.28 -10.70 8.50
N GLU A 174 -12.73 -10.21 9.61
CA GLU A 174 -12.15 -8.86 9.74
C GLU A 174 -10.70 -8.81 9.25
N PHE A 175 -10.09 -9.95 8.91
CA PHE A 175 -8.70 -10.03 8.47
C PHE A 175 -8.55 -9.64 6.99
N VAL A 176 -8.64 -8.35 6.73
CA VAL A 176 -8.57 -7.76 5.40
C VAL A 176 -7.23 -7.09 5.13
N PHE A 177 -6.83 -7.05 3.86
CA PHE A 177 -5.67 -6.30 3.43
C PHE A 177 -5.88 -4.79 3.70
N PRO A 178 -4.88 -4.07 4.26
CA PRO A 178 -5.00 -2.64 4.56
C PRO A 178 -5.12 -1.82 3.27
N ARG A 179 -6.26 -1.15 3.06
CA ARG A 179 -6.57 -0.45 1.80
C ARG A 179 -5.72 0.81 1.60
N GLU A 180 -5.25 1.38 2.70
CA GLU A 180 -4.47 2.60 2.76
C GLU A 180 -2.98 2.36 2.45
N LEU A 181 -2.55 1.10 2.44
CA LEU A 181 -1.13 0.76 2.31
C LEU A 181 -0.52 1.26 1.01
N ASP A 182 -1.19 1.07 -0.13
CA ASP A 182 -0.70 1.52 -1.44
C ASP A 182 -0.37 3.02 -1.41
N GLN A 183 -1.29 3.83 -0.87
CA GLN A 183 -1.11 5.28 -0.79
C GLN A 183 -0.02 5.66 0.22
N ALA A 184 0.01 5.03 1.41
CA ALA A 184 1.01 5.33 2.43
C ALA A 184 2.44 5.00 1.96
N VAL A 185 2.63 3.93 1.19
CA VAL A 185 3.92 3.59 0.57
C VAL A 185 4.32 4.65 -0.45
N GLU A 186 3.39 5.09 -1.30
CA GLU A 186 3.67 6.11 -2.31
C GLU A 186 4.01 7.47 -1.68
N ASP A 187 3.26 7.88 -0.64
CA ASP A 187 3.51 9.14 0.06
C ASP A 187 4.91 9.18 0.68
N GLN A 188 5.34 8.09 1.34
CA GLN A 188 6.70 8.01 1.89
C GLN A 188 7.76 7.97 0.78
N ARG A 189 7.52 7.26 -0.32
CA ARG A 189 8.41 7.25 -1.47
C ARG A 189 8.58 8.65 -2.05
N GLN A 190 7.49 9.41 -2.16
CA GLN A 190 7.51 10.77 -2.67
C GLN A 190 8.21 11.73 -1.71
N ARG A 191 7.98 11.59 -0.39
CA ARG A 191 8.71 12.33 0.64
C ARG A 191 10.23 12.12 0.53
N LEU A 192 10.67 10.87 0.38
CA LEU A 192 12.07 10.53 0.22
C LEU A 192 12.67 11.14 -1.06
N LYS A 193 11.96 11.07 -2.19
CA LYS A 193 12.39 11.70 -3.45
C LYS A 193 12.50 13.23 -3.34
N THR A 194 11.53 13.87 -2.69
CA THR A 194 11.57 15.33 -2.44
C THR A 194 12.80 15.68 -1.60
N ARG A 195 13.04 14.93 -0.52
CA ARG A 195 14.21 15.14 0.33
C ARG A 195 15.53 14.93 -0.41
N LEU A 196 15.60 13.91 -1.27
CA LEU A 196 16.76 13.66 -2.12
C LEU A 196 17.07 14.85 -3.03
N ASN A 197 16.03 15.43 -3.65
CA ASN A 197 16.17 16.59 -4.52
C ASN A 197 16.66 17.85 -3.76
N GLU A 198 16.23 18.04 -2.51
CA GLU A 198 16.73 19.13 -1.66
C GLU A 198 18.23 18.98 -1.37
N LEU A 199 18.68 17.75 -1.08
CA LEU A 199 20.10 17.46 -0.81
C LEU A 199 21.01 17.62 -2.03
N VAL A 200 20.46 17.51 -3.23
CA VAL A 200 21.22 17.75 -4.49
C VAL A 200 21.30 19.24 -4.82
N ARG A 201 20.30 20.04 -4.43
CA ARG A 201 20.20 21.47 -4.78
C ARG A 201 20.85 22.41 -3.76
N GLY A 202 21.13 21.97 -2.54
CA GLY A 202 21.70 22.79 -1.45
C GLY A 202 23.09 22.36 -1.00
#